data_AF-A0A9E6ARZ2-F1
#
_entry.id   AF-A0A9E6ARZ2-F1
#
_cell.length_a   1.000
_cell.length_b   1.000
_cell.length_c   1.000
_cell.angle_alpha   90.00
_cell.angle_beta   90.00
_cell.angle_gamma   90.00
#
_symmetry.space_group_name_H-M   'P 1'
#
loop_
_entity.id
_entity.type
_entity.pdbx_description
1 polymer ?
#
loop_
_entity_poly.entity_id
_entity_poly.type
_entity_poly.pdbx_seq_one_letter_code
_entity_poly.pdbx_strand_id
1 'polypeptide(L)'
;MAGSHSHTDTLIVPANATGKVLQLTEGLSFWGGTDPKTGNIIDAHHPQAGCSLAGRVVLMPTTRGSCSGSGGLLELALNGVAPAVLIFNEPEDIVTVGAFVATQMFDLPIGVVRLDEDSYTEVARANEVTLSGKTLCADGKDFALGQLSVDGLNLSQSDQDMLDGKQGVPSQIAMQMIQTIAAVQDADELTDVTRVHIDGCIYGGGANLGFAEKMADIGARIRVPTTMNAISVDHAHWRDQEVPPTFGQPAQRLADAYLRMGAKPTFTCAPYFSENAPQQGEEIGWSESNAVIYANSVLGARTAKHPDYFDLFVALTGRAPKSGVYLDAHRRPS
;
A
#
# COMPACT_ATOMS: atom_id res chain seq x y z
N MET A 1 -9.23 -25.32 11.36
CA MET A 1 -9.59 -24.48 12.53
C MET A 1 -8.64 -23.32 12.52
N ALA A 2 -9.09 -22.15 12.07
CA ALA A 2 -8.30 -20.93 12.19
C ALA A 2 -8.18 -20.63 13.69
N GLY A 3 -6.95 -20.52 14.19
CA GLY A 3 -6.73 -20.09 15.57
C GLY A 3 -7.32 -18.70 15.72
N SER A 4 -8.22 -18.51 16.70
CA SER A 4 -8.62 -17.18 17.14
C SER A 4 -7.40 -16.56 17.83
N HIS A 5 -6.51 -15.96 17.06
CA HIS A 5 -5.63 -14.96 17.62
C HIS A 5 -6.53 -13.78 17.95
N SER A 6 -6.87 -13.63 19.23
CA SER A 6 -7.40 -12.36 19.75
C SER A 6 -6.31 -11.33 19.46
N HIS A 7 -6.47 -10.60 18.37
CA HIS A 7 -5.61 -9.49 18.05
C HIS A 7 -5.90 -8.41 19.10
N THR A 8 -4.86 -7.74 19.59
CA THR A 8 -5.04 -6.58 20.47
C THR A 8 -5.33 -5.35 19.63
N ASP A 9 -6.15 -4.43 20.13
CA ASP A 9 -6.32 -3.10 19.55
C ASP A 9 -4.95 -2.45 19.30
N THR A 10 -4.67 -2.09 18.04
CA THR A 10 -3.34 -1.71 17.59
C THR A 10 -3.39 -0.44 16.75
N LEU A 11 -2.53 0.52 17.10
CA LEU A 11 -2.22 1.67 16.27
C LEU A 11 -1.14 1.29 15.24
N ILE A 12 -1.46 1.43 13.96
CA ILE A 12 -0.56 1.12 12.83
C ILE A 12 0.05 2.40 12.28
N VAL A 13 -0.78 3.37 11.88
CA VAL A 13 -0.32 4.69 11.43
C VAL A 13 -0.80 5.76 12.43
N PRO A 14 0.11 6.49 13.10
CA PRO A 14 -0.26 7.48 14.10
C PRO A 14 -0.85 8.74 13.46
N ALA A 15 -1.88 9.30 14.10
CA ALA A 15 -2.43 10.61 13.77
C ALA A 15 -3.09 11.23 15.01
N ASN A 16 -3.41 12.53 14.95
CA ASN A 16 -4.31 13.17 15.90
C ASN A 16 -5.50 13.71 15.11
N ALA A 17 -6.68 13.15 15.31
CA ALA A 17 -7.85 13.47 14.52
C ALA A 17 -9.14 13.16 15.27
N THR A 18 -10.18 13.96 15.01
CA THR A 18 -11.54 13.74 15.46
C THR A 18 -12.45 13.73 14.25
N GLY A 19 -13.41 12.80 14.19
CA GLY A 19 -14.37 12.76 13.11
C GLY A 19 -15.60 11.94 13.43
N LYS A 20 -16.68 12.23 12.70
CA LYS A 20 -17.91 11.43 12.78
C LYS A 20 -17.65 10.03 12.25
N VAL A 21 -18.23 9.05 12.92
CA VAL A 21 -18.16 7.64 12.51
C VAL A 21 -18.90 7.45 11.18
N LEU A 22 -18.29 6.68 10.28
CA LEU A 22 -18.91 6.11 9.09
C LEU A 22 -18.54 4.64 9.05
N GLN A 23 -19.48 3.77 9.41
CA GLN A 23 -19.29 2.33 9.28
C GLN A 23 -19.67 1.87 7.87
N LEU A 24 -18.73 1.23 7.20
CA LEU A 24 -18.95 0.49 5.97
C LEU A 24 -19.16 -0.98 6.32
N THR A 25 -20.23 -1.58 5.82
CA THR A 25 -20.58 -2.97 6.12
C THR A 25 -19.82 -3.97 5.25
N GLU A 26 -19.15 -3.47 4.22
CA GLU A 26 -18.35 -4.24 3.28
C GLU A 26 -17.04 -3.49 3.02
N GLY A 27 -16.06 -4.18 2.42
CA GLY A 27 -14.84 -3.52 1.99
C GLY A 27 -15.07 -2.57 0.82
N LEU A 28 -14.29 -1.49 0.79
CA LEU A 28 -14.33 -0.46 -0.24
C LEU A 28 -13.10 -0.56 -1.16
N SER A 29 -13.31 -0.39 -2.47
CA SER A 29 -12.23 -0.14 -3.42
C SER A 29 -11.98 1.36 -3.50
N PHE A 30 -10.81 1.80 -3.04
CA PHE A 30 -10.41 3.21 -3.17
C PHE A 30 -10.07 3.56 -4.61
N TRP A 31 -9.64 2.58 -5.42
CA TRP A 31 -9.50 2.73 -6.86
C TRP A 31 -10.84 2.52 -7.56
N GLY A 32 -11.38 3.59 -8.17
CA GLY A 32 -12.63 3.56 -8.94
C GLY A 32 -13.92 3.48 -8.12
N GLY A 33 -13.86 3.13 -6.82
CA GLY A 33 -15.03 3.12 -5.93
C GLY A 33 -15.21 4.41 -5.12
N THR A 34 -14.26 5.35 -5.22
CA THR A 34 -14.33 6.68 -4.59
C THR A 34 -14.14 7.77 -5.63
N ASP A 35 -14.85 8.89 -5.48
CA ASP A 35 -14.63 10.08 -6.29
C ASP A 35 -13.47 10.89 -5.68
N PRO A 36 -12.34 11.05 -6.39
CA PRO A 36 -11.16 11.73 -5.88
C PRO A 36 -11.38 13.22 -5.57
N LYS A 37 -12.45 13.84 -6.09
CA LYS A 37 -12.75 15.26 -5.89
C LYS A 37 -13.66 15.55 -4.71
N THR A 38 -14.52 14.60 -4.36
CA THR A 38 -15.56 14.79 -3.34
C THR A 38 -15.39 13.88 -2.12
N GLY A 39 -14.60 12.82 -2.26
CA GLY A 39 -14.49 11.76 -1.27
C GLY A 39 -15.75 10.91 -1.14
N ASN A 40 -16.71 11.03 -2.08
CA ASN A 40 -17.92 10.22 -2.06
C ASN A 40 -17.65 8.80 -2.55
N ILE A 41 -18.32 7.84 -1.93
CA ILE A 41 -18.38 6.46 -2.42
C ILE A 41 -19.24 6.46 -3.70
N ILE A 42 -18.63 6.11 -4.83
CA ILE A 42 -19.29 6.07 -6.15
C ILE A 42 -19.48 4.66 -6.67
N ASP A 43 -18.99 3.64 -5.97
CA ASP A 43 -19.35 2.27 -6.25
C ASP A 43 -20.85 2.07 -6.00
N ALA A 44 -21.62 1.97 -7.08
CA ALA A 44 -23.07 1.84 -7.04
C ALA A 44 -23.57 0.56 -6.37
N HIS A 45 -22.70 -0.44 -6.19
CA HIS A 45 -23.03 -1.69 -5.53
C HIS A 45 -22.66 -1.71 -4.05
N HIS A 46 -21.90 -0.71 -3.57
CA HIS A 46 -21.52 -0.63 -2.17
C HIS A 46 -22.73 -0.20 -1.31
N PRO A 47 -23.02 -0.84 -0.16
CA PRO A 47 -24.19 -0.52 0.65
C PRO A 47 -24.26 0.95 1.13
N GLN A 48 -23.09 1.58 1.30
CA GLN A 48 -22.94 3.00 1.67
C GLN A 48 -22.66 3.93 0.47
N ALA A 49 -23.08 3.57 -0.75
CA ALA A 49 -22.94 4.45 -1.92
C ALA A 49 -23.52 5.86 -1.67
N GLY A 50 -22.79 6.89 -2.10
CA GLY A 50 -23.14 8.29 -1.91
C GLY A 50 -22.70 8.90 -0.57
N CYS A 51 -22.26 8.10 0.40
CA CYS A 51 -21.64 8.63 1.63
C CYS A 51 -20.25 9.24 1.33
N SER A 52 -19.90 10.31 2.04
CA SER A 52 -18.58 10.95 1.94
C SER A 52 -17.63 10.43 3.02
N LEU A 53 -16.40 10.10 2.61
CA LEU A 53 -15.30 9.73 3.48
C LEU A 53 -14.60 10.95 4.11
N ALA A 54 -14.75 12.13 3.52
CA ALA A 54 -13.95 13.30 3.85
C ALA A 54 -14.03 13.67 5.35
N GLY A 55 -12.88 13.67 6.02
CA GLY A 55 -12.73 14.00 7.44
C GLY A 55 -13.43 13.03 8.41
N ARG A 56 -13.94 11.90 7.94
CA ARG A 56 -14.63 10.90 8.78
C ARG A 56 -13.65 9.96 9.47
N VAL A 57 -14.12 9.35 10.54
CA VAL A 57 -13.53 8.11 11.08
C VAL A 57 -14.27 6.96 10.42
N VAL A 58 -13.62 6.30 9.48
CA VAL A 58 -14.23 5.27 8.64
C VAL A 58 -13.86 3.90 9.19
N LEU A 59 -14.88 3.13 9.59
CA LEU A 59 -14.72 1.74 9.99
C LEU A 59 -15.11 0.86 8.80
N MET A 60 -14.30 -0.13 8.46
CA MET A 60 -14.66 -1.16 7.48
C MET A 60 -13.92 -2.47 7.80
N PRO A 61 -14.40 -3.65 7.36
CA PRO A 61 -13.73 -4.90 7.71
C PRO A 61 -12.28 -4.96 7.21
N THR A 62 -12.14 -4.78 5.91
CA THR A 62 -10.88 -4.63 5.16
C THR A 62 -11.17 -3.84 3.88
N THR A 63 -10.18 -3.57 3.04
CA THR A 63 -10.41 -3.03 1.69
C THR A 63 -10.63 -4.15 0.68
N ARG A 64 -11.14 -3.80 -0.51
CA ARG A 64 -11.20 -4.74 -1.65
C ARG A 64 -10.68 -4.11 -2.91
N GLY A 65 -10.30 -4.95 -3.88
CA GLY A 65 -9.96 -4.51 -5.23
C GLY A 65 -8.46 -4.58 -5.56
N SER A 66 -7.98 -3.56 -6.27
CA SER A 66 -6.63 -3.53 -6.85
C SER A 66 -5.56 -3.03 -5.86
N CYS A 67 -4.30 -3.35 -6.14
CA CYS A 67 -3.12 -2.81 -5.46
C CYS A 67 -3.11 -1.27 -5.45
N SER A 68 -3.75 -0.66 -6.45
CA SER A 68 -3.88 0.79 -6.63
C SER A 68 -4.77 1.51 -5.61
N GLY A 69 -5.34 0.79 -4.63
CA GLY A 69 -6.04 1.42 -3.51
C GLY A 69 -5.15 2.40 -2.73
N SER A 70 -3.84 2.14 -2.60
CA SER A 70 -2.87 3.04 -1.97
C SER A 70 -2.86 4.41 -2.62
N GLY A 71 -2.82 4.43 -3.96
CA GLY A 71 -2.83 5.66 -4.74
C GLY A 71 -4.19 6.35 -4.78
N GLY A 72 -5.27 5.59 -4.74
CA GLY A 72 -6.62 6.13 -4.53
C GLY A 72 -6.73 6.92 -3.22
N LEU A 73 -6.23 6.36 -2.11
CA LEU A 73 -6.22 7.07 -0.83
C LEU A 73 -5.31 8.31 -0.86
N LEU A 74 -4.10 8.19 -1.42
CA LEU A 74 -3.19 9.34 -1.54
C LEU A 74 -3.81 10.47 -2.38
N GLU A 75 -4.52 10.15 -3.47
CA GLU A 75 -5.23 11.13 -4.29
C GLU A 75 -6.31 11.87 -3.49
N LEU A 76 -7.10 11.13 -2.68
CA LEU A 76 -8.07 11.75 -1.77
C LEU A 76 -7.39 12.69 -0.77
N ALA A 77 -6.22 12.29 -0.25
CA ALA A 77 -5.47 13.09 0.72
C ALA A 77 -4.96 14.39 0.08
N LEU A 78 -4.35 14.30 -1.09
CA LEU A 78 -3.84 15.45 -1.85
C LEU A 78 -4.97 16.42 -2.24
N ASN A 79 -6.19 15.91 -2.46
CA ASN A 79 -7.36 16.73 -2.74
C ASN A 79 -8.11 17.21 -1.48
N GLY A 80 -7.62 16.88 -0.28
CA GLY A 80 -8.21 17.33 0.99
C GLY A 80 -9.54 16.67 1.34
N VAL A 81 -9.85 15.51 0.76
CA VAL A 81 -11.12 14.78 0.93
C VAL A 81 -10.92 13.35 1.45
N ALA A 82 -9.73 13.05 1.98
CA ALA A 82 -9.44 11.78 2.65
C ALA A 82 -10.21 11.64 3.99
N PRO A 83 -10.43 10.39 4.44
CA PRO A 83 -10.81 10.12 5.82
C PRO A 83 -9.71 10.57 6.79
N ALA A 84 -10.11 10.91 8.01
CA ALA A 84 -9.18 11.33 9.05
C ALA A 84 -8.55 10.13 9.77
N VAL A 85 -9.34 9.07 9.96
CA VAL A 85 -8.90 7.80 10.54
C VAL A 85 -9.58 6.65 9.80
N LEU A 86 -8.82 5.61 9.49
CA LEU A 86 -9.27 4.32 9.01
C LEU A 86 -9.18 3.31 10.15
N ILE A 87 -10.25 2.55 10.37
CA ILE A 87 -10.33 1.53 11.41
C ILE A 87 -10.75 0.21 10.75
N PHE A 88 -9.95 -0.83 10.96
CA PHE A 88 -10.18 -2.19 10.45
C PHE A 88 -10.36 -3.19 11.58
N ASN A 89 -11.03 -4.32 11.32
CA ASN A 89 -11.02 -5.49 12.19
C ASN A 89 -10.44 -6.74 11.52
N GLU A 90 -10.08 -6.66 10.24
CA GLU A 90 -9.33 -7.68 9.51
C GLU A 90 -7.96 -7.12 9.05
N PRO A 91 -7.01 -7.97 8.60
CA PRO A 91 -5.76 -7.50 8.01
C PRO A 91 -5.99 -6.59 6.77
N GLU A 92 -5.22 -5.52 6.67
CA GLU A 92 -5.32 -4.54 5.58
C GLU A 92 -3.97 -3.86 5.33
N ASP A 93 -3.40 -4.09 4.15
CA ASP A 93 -2.10 -3.54 3.77
C ASP A 93 -2.22 -2.39 2.75
N ILE A 94 -3.26 -2.38 1.92
CA ILE A 94 -3.32 -1.55 0.72
C ILE A 94 -3.44 -0.07 1.10
N VAL A 95 -4.51 0.29 1.79
CA VAL A 95 -4.68 1.70 2.18
C VAL A 95 -3.86 2.06 3.41
N THR A 96 -3.40 1.08 4.18
CA THR A 96 -2.33 1.28 5.18
C THR A 96 -1.07 1.86 4.53
N VAL A 97 -0.60 1.31 3.41
CA VAL A 97 0.53 1.87 2.65
C VAL A 97 0.20 3.28 2.14
N GLY A 98 -1.00 3.49 1.60
CA GLY A 98 -1.45 4.82 1.16
C GLY A 98 -1.43 5.86 2.28
N ALA A 99 -1.91 5.52 3.48
CA ALA A 99 -1.95 6.38 4.65
C ALA A 99 -0.54 6.69 5.17
N PHE A 100 0.35 5.68 5.20
CA PHE A 100 1.75 5.87 5.55
C PHE A 100 2.43 6.84 4.58
N VAL A 101 2.27 6.65 3.27
CA VAL A 101 2.86 7.54 2.25
C VAL A 101 2.31 8.95 2.39
N ALA A 102 0.99 9.13 2.52
CA ALA A 102 0.38 10.44 2.72
C ALA A 102 0.96 11.15 3.96
N THR A 103 1.12 10.43 5.07
CA THR A 103 1.61 10.97 6.34
C THR A 103 3.11 11.28 6.28
N GLN A 104 3.94 10.31 5.90
CA GLN A 104 5.40 10.40 5.99
C GLN A 104 6.02 11.21 4.85
N MET A 105 5.37 11.22 3.69
CA MET A 105 5.91 11.87 2.50
C MET A 105 5.13 13.09 2.07
N PHE A 106 3.90 13.31 2.48
CA PHE A 106 3.13 14.48 2.04
C PHE A 106 2.64 15.35 3.19
N ASP A 107 3.00 15.03 4.44
CA ASP A 107 2.56 15.75 5.64
C ASP A 107 1.02 15.82 5.75
N LEU A 108 0.34 14.78 5.23
CA LEU A 108 -1.11 14.62 5.22
C LEU A 108 -1.47 13.44 6.14
N PRO A 109 -1.64 13.67 7.46
CA PRO A 109 -1.81 12.59 8.42
C PRO A 109 -3.15 11.88 8.24
N ILE A 110 -3.10 10.55 8.11
CA ILE A 110 -4.27 9.66 8.09
C ILE A 110 -4.01 8.54 9.10
N GLY A 111 -4.80 8.50 10.17
CA GLY A 111 -4.66 7.47 11.20
C GLY A 111 -5.09 6.10 10.69
N VAL A 112 -4.39 5.04 11.07
CA VAL A 112 -4.80 3.66 10.79
C VAL A 112 -4.75 2.85 12.07
N VAL A 113 -5.88 2.23 12.41
CA VAL A 113 -6.07 1.42 13.61
C VAL A 113 -6.66 0.06 13.22
N ARG A 114 -6.17 -1.02 13.85
CA ARG A 114 -6.81 -2.33 13.79
C ARG A 114 -7.37 -2.65 15.16
N LEU A 115 -8.68 -2.84 15.26
CA LEU A 115 -9.38 -3.18 16.49
C LEU A 115 -9.73 -4.67 16.51
N ASP A 116 -9.86 -5.23 17.71
CA ASP A 116 -10.50 -6.53 17.88
C ASP A 116 -12.02 -6.44 17.63
N GLU A 117 -12.70 -7.59 17.59
CA GLU A 117 -14.12 -7.66 17.24
C GLU A 117 -15.02 -6.91 18.24
N ASP A 118 -14.70 -6.97 19.54
CA ASP A 118 -15.49 -6.35 20.61
C ASP A 118 -15.34 -4.83 20.57
N SER A 119 -14.10 -4.34 20.54
CA SER A 119 -13.77 -2.94 20.41
C SER A 119 -14.31 -2.35 19.11
N TYR A 120 -14.15 -3.05 17.98
CA TYR A 120 -14.69 -2.60 16.70
C TYR A 120 -16.21 -2.44 16.75
N THR A 121 -16.92 -3.43 17.31
CA THR A 121 -18.38 -3.41 17.45
C THR A 121 -18.86 -2.26 18.33
N GLU A 122 -18.11 -1.93 19.37
CA GLU A 122 -18.46 -0.82 20.25
C GLU A 122 -18.18 0.55 19.62
N VAL A 123 -17.01 0.74 19.03
CA VAL A 123 -16.63 1.98 18.33
C VAL A 123 -17.57 2.26 17.16
N ALA A 124 -18.05 1.23 16.45
CA ALA A 124 -19.01 1.37 15.36
C ALA A 124 -20.36 1.99 15.77
N ARG A 125 -20.72 1.93 17.06
CA ARG A 125 -21.96 2.53 17.59
C ARG A 125 -21.80 3.99 18.01
N ALA A 126 -20.56 4.48 18.08
CA ALA A 126 -20.31 5.86 18.47
C ALA A 126 -20.70 6.84 17.36
N ASN A 127 -21.02 8.07 17.75
CA ASN A 127 -21.29 9.15 16.80
C ASN A 127 -19.99 9.81 16.34
N GLU A 128 -19.06 10.00 17.26
CA GLU A 128 -17.79 10.67 17.04
C GLU A 128 -16.66 9.91 17.73
N VAL A 129 -15.51 9.87 17.05
CA VAL A 129 -14.31 9.21 17.53
C VAL A 129 -13.13 10.18 17.44
N THR A 130 -12.30 10.21 18.46
CA THR A 130 -11.04 10.93 18.50
C THR A 130 -9.88 9.95 18.64
N LEU A 131 -8.94 9.98 17.71
CA LEU A 131 -7.63 9.34 17.85
C LEU A 131 -6.65 10.39 18.37
N SER A 132 -6.03 10.12 19.53
CA SER A 132 -4.92 10.94 20.02
C SER A 132 -3.88 10.08 20.74
N GLY A 133 -2.63 10.21 20.32
CA GLY A 133 -1.54 9.37 20.84
C GLY A 133 -1.86 7.89 20.65
N LYS A 134 -1.95 7.15 21.75
CA LYS A 134 -2.29 5.72 21.79
C LYS A 134 -3.70 5.45 22.33
N THR A 135 -4.61 6.41 22.18
CA THR A 135 -5.96 6.30 22.70
C THR A 135 -6.95 6.63 21.61
N LEU A 136 -7.94 5.75 21.46
CA LEU A 136 -9.14 6.01 20.68
C LEU A 136 -10.27 6.32 21.66
N CYS A 137 -10.86 7.50 21.58
CA CYS A 137 -11.99 7.91 22.42
C CYS A 137 -13.26 7.92 21.57
N ALA A 138 -14.21 7.03 21.85
CA ALA A 138 -15.48 6.91 21.13
C ALA A 138 -16.63 7.35 22.05
N ASP A 139 -17.30 8.46 21.73
CA ASP A 139 -18.36 9.09 22.56
C ASP A 139 -18.02 9.17 24.07
N GLY A 140 -16.75 9.44 24.40
CA GLY A 140 -16.26 9.58 25.79
C GLY A 140 -15.77 8.28 26.44
N LYS A 141 -15.83 7.14 25.74
CA LYS A 141 -15.20 5.89 26.19
C LYS A 141 -13.81 5.74 25.55
N ASP A 142 -12.81 5.49 26.38
CA ASP A 142 -11.43 5.31 25.93
C ASP A 142 -11.10 3.83 25.65
N PHE A 143 -10.42 3.62 24.53
CA PHE A 143 -9.82 2.36 24.11
C PHE A 143 -8.30 2.56 24.02
N ALA A 144 -7.55 1.77 24.78
CA ALA A 144 -6.10 1.82 24.77
C ALA A 144 -5.58 1.05 23.56
N LEU A 145 -4.80 1.72 22.72
CA LEU A 145 -4.17 1.11 21.55
C LEU A 145 -2.77 0.64 21.90
N GLY A 146 -2.49 -0.63 21.66
CA GLY A 146 -1.14 -1.15 21.55
C GLY A 146 -0.39 -0.45 20.41
N GLN A 147 0.94 -0.44 20.48
CA GLN A 147 1.74 -0.06 19.33
C GLN A 147 2.11 -1.32 18.57
N LEU A 148 2.08 -1.25 17.24
CA LEU A 148 2.56 -2.33 16.40
C LEU A 148 4.00 -2.70 16.81
N SER A 149 4.18 -3.91 17.32
CA SER A 149 5.48 -4.40 17.76
C SER A 149 6.29 -4.83 16.55
N VAL A 150 7.49 -4.26 16.42
CA VAL A 150 8.44 -4.61 15.37
C VAL A 150 9.68 -5.33 15.93
N ASP A 151 9.74 -5.49 17.25
CA ASP A 151 10.91 -6.03 17.97
C ASP A 151 11.11 -7.54 17.74
N GLY A 152 10.05 -8.24 17.31
CA GLY A 152 10.11 -9.67 16.98
C GLY A 152 10.70 -9.98 15.60
N LEU A 153 10.84 -8.96 14.75
CA LEU A 153 11.30 -9.14 13.37
C LEU A 153 12.83 -9.35 13.33
N ASN A 154 13.26 -10.51 12.84
CA ASN A 154 14.68 -10.82 12.66
C ASN A 154 15.25 -10.03 11.47
N LEU A 155 15.98 -8.95 11.79
CA LEU A 155 16.60 -8.06 10.83
C LEU A 155 18.08 -8.36 10.66
N SER A 156 18.56 -8.32 9.42
CA SER A 156 19.99 -8.36 9.13
C SER A 156 20.65 -7.03 9.49
N GLN A 157 21.99 -7.01 9.57
CA GLN A 157 22.74 -5.76 9.77
C GLN A 157 22.45 -4.74 8.64
N SER A 158 22.25 -5.20 7.40
CA SER A 158 21.92 -4.32 6.29
C SER A 158 20.52 -3.70 6.43
N ASP A 159 19.56 -4.46 6.96
CA ASP A 159 18.21 -3.95 7.24
C ASP A 159 18.26 -2.86 8.32
N GLN A 160 19.02 -3.11 9.40
CA GLN A 160 19.22 -2.12 10.46
C GLN A 160 19.95 -0.88 9.94
N ASP A 161 20.95 -1.03 9.08
CA ASP A 161 21.66 0.10 8.47
C ASP A 161 20.74 0.99 7.60
N MET A 162 19.74 0.40 6.93
CA MET A 162 18.71 1.17 6.22
C MET A 162 17.81 1.93 7.20
N LEU A 163 17.33 1.28 8.28
CA LEU A 163 16.52 1.92 9.32
C LEU A 163 17.26 3.05 10.05
N ASP A 164 18.56 2.89 10.27
CA ASP A 164 19.44 3.89 10.86
C ASP A 164 19.75 5.07 9.90
N GLY A 165 19.32 4.99 8.64
CA GLY A 165 19.53 6.02 7.62
C GLY A 165 20.92 6.00 6.96
N LYS A 166 21.75 4.97 7.22
CA LYS A 166 23.12 4.87 6.66
C LYS A 166 23.13 4.68 5.14
N GLN A 167 22.00 4.25 4.57
CA GLN A 167 21.82 4.05 3.12
C GLN A 167 20.97 5.16 2.46
N GLY A 168 20.77 6.28 3.16
CA GLY A 168 20.03 7.44 2.67
C GLY A 168 18.55 7.41 3.01
N VAL A 169 17.94 8.60 2.97
CA VAL A 169 16.53 8.84 3.32
C VAL A 169 15.55 7.94 2.54
N PRO A 170 15.69 7.71 1.21
CA PRO A 170 14.74 6.86 0.49
C PRO A 170 14.72 5.41 1.00
N SER A 171 15.91 4.84 1.27
CA SER A 171 16.02 3.47 1.79
C SER A 171 15.52 3.38 3.23
N GLN A 172 15.69 4.43 4.03
CA GLN A 172 15.15 4.49 5.39
C GLN A 172 13.62 4.47 5.40
N ILE A 173 12.97 5.33 4.60
CA ILE A 173 11.51 5.36 4.46
C ILE A 173 10.99 4.01 3.97
N ALA A 174 11.63 3.45 2.93
CA ALA A 174 11.26 2.16 2.37
C ALA A 174 11.35 1.05 3.44
N MET A 175 12.46 0.97 4.17
CA MET A 175 12.68 -0.06 5.17
C MET A 175 11.75 0.06 6.38
N GLN A 176 11.40 1.28 6.80
CA GLN A 176 10.36 1.51 7.81
C GLN A 176 9.01 0.93 7.36
N MET A 177 8.61 1.17 6.11
CA MET A 177 7.38 0.59 5.58
C MET A 177 7.44 -0.93 5.47
N ILE A 178 8.56 -1.51 5.02
CA ILE A 178 8.76 -2.97 5.00
C ILE A 178 8.57 -3.54 6.42
N GLN A 179 9.17 -2.91 7.44
CA GLN A 179 9.05 -3.34 8.83
C GLN A 179 7.62 -3.25 9.35
N THR A 180 6.90 -2.16 9.03
CA THR A 180 5.49 -2.00 9.41
C THR A 180 4.61 -3.08 8.77
N ILE A 181 4.71 -3.32 7.46
CA ILE A 181 3.89 -4.36 6.80
C ILE A 181 4.27 -5.76 7.30
N ALA A 182 5.55 -6.02 7.54
CA ALA A 182 5.98 -7.29 8.13
C ALA A 182 5.31 -7.55 9.48
N ALA A 183 5.25 -6.53 10.35
CA ALA A 183 4.56 -6.65 11.63
C ALA A 183 3.02 -6.74 11.50
N VAL A 184 2.41 -6.04 10.53
CA VAL A 184 0.95 -6.18 10.26
C VAL A 184 0.58 -7.59 9.80
N GLN A 185 1.48 -8.23 9.04
CA GLN A 185 1.35 -9.58 8.51
C GLN A 185 1.86 -10.68 9.46
N ASP A 186 2.22 -10.33 10.71
CA ASP A 186 2.77 -11.24 11.71
C ASP A 186 3.98 -12.04 11.19
N ALA A 187 4.85 -11.41 10.40
CA ALA A 187 6.08 -12.01 9.88
C ALA A 187 7.23 -11.87 10.87
N ASP A 188 7.90 -12.99 11.18
CA ASP A 188 9.07 -13.02 12.07
C ASP A 188 10.40 -12.72 11.34
N GLU A 189 10.41 -12.80 10.01
CA GLU A 189 11.59 -12.56 9.19
C GLU A 189 11.24 -11.90 7.85
N LEU A 190 12.25 -11.30 7.23
CA LEU A 190 12.17 -10.78 5.87
C LEU A 190 12.90 -11.70 4.92
N THR A 191 12.45 -11.74 3.67
CA THR A 191 13.16 -12.45 2.61
C THR A 191 13.79 -11.52 1.60
N ASP A 192 14.89 -11.99 1.00
CA ASP A 192 15.53 -11.33 -0.13
C ASP A 192 14.70 -11.56 -1.39
N VAL A 193 14.43 -10.49 -2.13
CA VAL A 193 13.86 -10.61 -3.47
C VAL A 193 14.95 -10.45 -4.52
N THR A 194 14.88 -11.28 -5.55
CA THR A 194 15.86 -11.31 -6.65
C THR A 194 15.56 -10.28 -7.73
N ARG A 195 14.29 -9.86 -7.87
CA ARG A 195 13.80 -8.94 -8.89
C ARG A 195 12.45 -8.35 -8.53
N VAL A 196 12.12 -7.20 -9.13
CA VAL A 196 10.86 -6.49 -8.91
C VAL A 196 10.19 -6.10 -10.23
N HIS A 197 8.86 -6.00 -10.21
CA HIS A 197 8.06 -5.42 -11.28
C HIS A 197 7.09 -4.40 -10.69
N ILE A 198 7.32 -3.12 -10.98
CA ILE A 198 6.56 -2.00 -10.40
C ILE A 198 5.20 -1.90 -11.10
N ASP A 199 4.13 -1.97 -10.31
CA ASP A 199 2.73 -1.89 -10.72
C ASP A 199 2.23 -0.43 -10.81
N GLY A 200 2.68 0.44 -9.88
CA GLY A 200 2.28 1.85 -9.75
C GLY A 200 2.74 2.80 -10.87
N CYS A 201 2.73 2.34 -12.13
CA CYS A 201 3.13 3.01 -13.35
C CYS A 201 1.95 3.69 -14.10
N ILE A 202 0.71 3.42 -13.69
CA ILE A 202 -0.49 3.98 -14.33
C ILE A 202 -0.77 5.39 -13.81
N TYR A 203 -0.96 6.33 -14.73
CA TYR A 203 -1.39 7.69 -14.44
C TYR A 203 -2.92 7.75 -14.34
N GLY A 204 -3.44 7.67 -13.12
CA GLY A 204 -4.87 7.86 -12.79
C GLY A 204 -5.20 9.19 -12.09
N GLY A 205 -4.20 10.03 -11.83
CA GLY A 205 -4.29 11.22 -10.99
C GLY A 205 -2.92 11.75 -10.62
N GLY A 206 -2.88 12.82 -9.83
CA GLY A 206 -1.64 13.45 -9.39
C GLY A 206 -0.84 12.62 -8.39
N ALA A 207 -1.48 11.70 -7.66
CA ALA A 207 -0.88 10.91 -6.59
C ALA A 207 0.32 10.07 -7.02
N ASN A 208 0.15 9.18 -8.00
CA ASN A 208 1.23 8.29 -8.47
C ASN A 208 2.41 9.09 -9.03
N LEU A 209 2.13 10.14 -9.79
CA LEU A 209 3.15 11.05 -10.31
C LEU A 209 3.90 11.76 -9.18
N GLY A 210 3.16 12.36 -8.24
CA GLY A 210 3.73 13.07 -7.10
C GLY A 210 4.59 12.18 -6.22
N PHE A 211 4.14 10.94 -5.97
CA PHE A 211 4.94 9.94 -5.24
C PHE A 211 6.23 9.60 -5.98
N ALA A 212 6.15 9.22 -7.25
CA ALA A 212 7.31 8.79 -8.02
C ALA A 212 8.34 9.93 -8.20
N GLU A 213 7.88 11.15 -8.49
CA GLU A 213 8.76 12.31 -8.59
C GLU A 213 9.39 12.65 -7.24
N LYS A 214 8.61 12.64 -6.15
CA LYS A 214 9.16 12.91 -4.82
C LYS A 214 10.25 11.91 -4.44
N MET A 215 10.03 10.61 -4.66
CA MET A 215 11.04 9.57 -4.42
C MET A 215 12.30 9.79 -5.26
N ALA A 216 12.13 10.05 -6.56
CA ALA A 216 13.26 10.32 -7.45
C ALA A 216 14.05 11.57 -7.02
N ASP A 217 13.36 12.63 -6.59
CA ASP A 217 13.94 13.92 -6.21
C ASP A 217 14.68 13.85 -4.87
N ILE A 218 14.24 12.99 -3.93
CA ILE A 218 15.01 12.67 -2.71
C ILE A 218 16.15 11.66 -2.95
N GLY A 219 16.40 11.30 -4.21
CA GLY A 219 17.57 10.51 -4.60
C GLY A 219 17.38 9.00 -4.53
N ALA A 220 16.14 8.49 -4.58
CA ALA A 220 15.89 7.06 -4.57
C ALA A 220 16.62 6.33 -5.71
N ARG A 221 17.21 5.17 -5.39
CA ARG A 221 17.93 4.31 -6.33
C ARG A 221 17.57 2.86 -6.09
N ILE A 222 17.09 2.22 -7.15
CA ILE A 222 16.70 0.81 -7.15
C ILE A 222 17.94 -0.07 -6.92
N ARG A 223 17.80 -1.06 -6.04
CA ARG A 223 18.88 -1.98 -5.64
C ARG A 223 18.83 -3.31 -6.37
N VAL A 224 17.62 -3.80 -6.66
CA VAL A 224 17.40 -5.09 -7.33
C VAL A 224 16.89 -4.90 -8.76
N PRO A 225 17.19 -5.81 -9.71
CA PRO A 225 16.69 -5.71 -11.09
C PRO A 225 15.18 -5.46 -11.13
N THR A 226 14.79 -4.29 -11.64
CA THR A 226 13.40 -3.83 -11.60
C THR A 226 12.89 -3.46 -12.97
N THR A 227 11.70 -3.91 -13.28
CA THR A 227 10.98 -3.68 -14.53
C THR A 227 9.68 -2.92 -14.27
N MET A 228 9.05 -2.41 -15.32
CA MET A 228 7.88 -1.54 -15.21
C MET A 228 6.67 -2.15 -15.89
N ASN A 229 5.52 -2.05 -15.22
CA ASN A 229 4.22 -2.41 -15.77
C ASN A 229 3.86 -1.48 -16.94
N ALA A 230 2.77 -1.79 -17.63
CA ALA A 230 2.13 -0.94 -18.62
C ALA A 230 1.91 0.47 -18.05
N ILE A 231 2.14 1.44 -18.92
CA ILE A 231 1.97 2.87 -18.63
C ILE A 231 0.78 3.41 -19.42
N SER A 232 0.27 4.57 -19.02
CA SER A 232 -0.96 5.13 -19.59
C SER A 232 -0.84 5.64 -21.03
N VAL A 233 0.37 5.77 -21.56
CA VAL A 233 0.63 6.27 -22.91
C VAL A 233 1.85 5.56 -23.52
N ASP A 234 1.95 5.49 -24.84
CA ASP A 234 3.21 5.14 -25.49
C ASP A 234 4.27 6.19 -25.13
N HIS A 235 5.26 5.80 -24.33
CA HIS A 235 6.28 6.71 -23.80
C HIS A 235 6.97 7.55 -24.89
N ALA A 236 7.24 6.94 -26.04
CA ALA A 236 7.96 7.58 -27.14
C ALA A 236 7.03 8.28 -28.13
N HIS A 237 5.83 7.75 -28.37
CA HIS A 237 4.99 8.15 -29.51
C HIS A 237 3.60 8.69 -29.14
N TRP A 238 3.29 8.95 -27.86
CA TRP A 238 1.95 9.42 -27.49
C TRP A 238 1.52 10.72 -28.20
N ARG A 239 2.48 11.57 -28.59
CA ARG A 239 2.23 12.80 -29.35
C ARG A 239 1.73 12.49 -30.76
N ASP A 240 2.29 11.46 -31.40
CA ASP A 240 1.91 11.02 -32.74
C ASP A 240 0.54 10.34 -32.76
N GLN A 241 0.10 9.85 -31.59
CA GLN A 241 -1.23 9.30 -31.35
C GLN A 241 -2.26 10.39 -30.98
N GLU A 242 -1.88 11.66 -31.06
CA GLU A 242 -2.72 12.82 -30.74
C GLU A 242 -3.29 12.80 -29.30
N VAL A 243 -2.61 12.10 -28.37
CA VAL A 243 -3.01 12.09 -26.96
C VAL A 243 -2.88 13.53 -26.42
N PRO A 244 -3.89 14.08 -25.72
CA PRO A 244 -3.84 15.44 -25.20
C PRO A 244 -2.63 15.65 -24.27
N PRO A 245 -1.86 16.75 -24.43
CA PRO A 245 -0.69 17.02 -23.58
C PRO A 245 -0.99 17.07 -22.08
N THR A 246 -2.21 17.46 -21.70
CA THR A 246 -2.70 17.47 -20.30
C THR A 246 -2.75 16.08 -19.67
N PHE A 247 -2.73 15.01 -20.47
CA PHE A 247 -2.68 13.62 -20.02
C PHE A 247 -1.34 12.95 -20.37
N GLY A 248 -0.88 13.13 -21.61
CA GLY A 248 0.34 12.48 -22.09
C GLY A 248 1.62 12.95 -21.39
N GLN A 249 1.77 14.25 -21.14
CA GLN A 249 2.96 14.78 -20.44
C GLN A 249 3.09 14.25 -19.00
N PRO A 250 2.07 14.32 -18.13
CA PRO A 250 2.20 13.78 -16.78
C PRO A 250 2.36 12.26 -16.76
N ALA A 251 1.70 11.52 -17.65
CA ALA A 251 1.90 10.07 -17.78
C ALA A 251 3.35 9.71 -18.18
N GLN A 252 3.93 10.45 -19.14
CA GLN A 252 5.34 10.29 -19.52
C GLN A 252 6.28 10.59 -18.35
N ARG A 253 6.03 11.68 -17.60
CA ARG A 253 6.83 12.05 -16.42
C ARG A 253 6.81 11.01 -15.32
N LEU A 254 5.66 10.35 -15.10
CA LEU A 254 5.55 9.25 -14.14
C LEU A 254 6.50 8.11 -14.53
N ALA A 255 6.52 7.71 -15.80
CA ALA A 255 7.48 6.73 -16.28
C ALA A 255 8.93 7.20 -16.10
N ASP A 256 9.23 8.44 -16.52
CA ASP A 256 10.57 9.03 -16.40
C ASP A 256 11.07 9.07 -14.95
N ALA A 257 10.20 9.29 -13.97
CA ALA A 257 10.57 9.28 -12.56
C ALA A 257 11.14 7.91 -12.13
N TYR A 258 10.48 6.81 -12.52
CA TYR A 258 11.00 5.46 -12.26
C TYR A 258 12.28 5.15 -13.03
N LEU A 259 12.40 5.64 -14.28
CA LEU A 259 13.64 5.49 -15.06
C LEU A 259 14.82 6.23 -14.41
N ARG A 260 14.60 7.44 -13.87
CA ARG A 260 15.62 8.18 -13.09
C ARG A 260 16.09 7.42 -11.85
N MET A 261 15.23 6.57 -11.27
CA MET A 261 15.56 5.71 -10.12
C MET A 261 16.28 4.41 -10.52
N GLY A 262 16.32 4.07 -11.83
CA GLY A 262 17.03 2.90 -12.36
C GLY A 262 16.13 1.75 -12.83
N ALA A 263 14.82 1.96 -12.96
CA ALA A 263 13.91 0.95 -13.48
C ALA A 263 14.12 0.72 -14.99
N LYS A 264 13.79 -0.49 -15.47
CA LYS A 264 13.86 -0.81 -16.90
C LYS A 264 12.50 -0.62 -17.59
N PRO A 265 12.45 0.06 -18.76
CA PRO A 265 11.22 0.38 -19.48
C PRO A 265 10.66 -0.82 -20.24
N THR A 266 10.14 -1.83 -19.54
CA THR A 266 9.49 -2.99 -20.18
C THR A 266 8.05 -2.71 -20.60
N PHE A 267 7.38 -1.79 -19.89
CA PHE A 267 6.04 -1.28 -20.19
C PHE A 267 5.01 -2.37 -20.54
N THR A 268 4.91 -3.40 -19.70
CA THR A 268 3.99 -4.53 -19.92
C THR A 268 3.45 -5.09 -18.61
N CYS A 269 2.16 -5.40 -18.57
CA CYS A 269 1.51 -6.15 -17.48
C CYS A 269 1.73 -7.66 -17.57
N ALA A 270 2.40 -8.13 -18.63
CA ALA A 270 2.75 -9.53 -18.82
C ALA A 270 4.27 -9.75 -18.76
N PRO A 271 4.95 -9.41 -17.65
CA PRO A 271 6.40 -9.53 -17.54
C PRO A 271 6.89 -10.97 -17.69
N TYR A 272 6.02 -11.96 -17.45
CA TYR A 272 6.30 -13.39 -17.64
C TYR A 272 6.51 -13.83 -19.10
N PHE A 273 6.20 -12.98 -20.09
CA PHE A 273 6.58 -13.23 -21.48
C PHE A 273 7.96 -12.66 -21.85
N SER A 274 8.63 -11.99 -20.92
CA SER A 274 9.99 -11.52 -21.13
C SER A 274 10.98 -12.68 -21.16
N GLU A 275 12.08 -12.53 -21.89
CA GLU A 275 13.13 -13.57 -22.01
C GLU A 275 13.69 -14.03 -20.66
N ASN A 276 13.65 -13.16 -19.65
CA ASN A 276 14.12 -13.43 -18.30
C ASN A 276 12.95 -13.61 -17.32
N ALA A 277 12.01 -14.49 -17.62
CA ALA A 277 10.95 -14.84 -16.67
C ALA A 277 11.55 -15.47 -15.37
N PRO A 278 10.88 -15.30 -14.21
CA PRO A 278 11.28 -15.93 -12.96
C PRO A 278 11.34 -17.46 -13.07
N GLN A 279 12.20 -18.07 -12.26
CA GLN A 279 12.37 -19.53 -12.17
C GLN A 279 11.57 -20.13 -11.01
N GLN A 280 11.36 -21.44 -11.06
CA GLN A 280 10.68 -22.17 -9.99
C GLN A 280 11.40 -21.97 -8.64
N GLY A 281 10.63 -21.60 -7.61
CA GLY A 281 11.14 -21.37 -6.26
C GLY A 281 11.77 -20.00 -6.04
N GLU A 282 11.97 -19.19 -7.08
CA GLU A 282 12.56 -17.86 -6.98
C GLU A 282 11.64 -16.90 -6.20
N GLU A 283 12.21 -16.18 -5.24
CA GLU A 283 11.51 -15.14 -4.48
C GLU A 283 11.67 -13.79 -5.18
N ILE A 284 10.54 -13.19 -5.55
CA ILE A 284 10.46 -11.96 -6.34
C ILE A 284 9.46 -10.98 -5.70
N GLY A 285 9.48 -9.72 -6.14
CA GLY A 285 8.50 -8.69 -5.79
C GLY A 285 7.74 -8.21 -7.02
N TRP A 286 6.76 -8.98 -7.50
CA TRP A 286 5.83 -8.55 -8.54
C TRP A 286 4.48 -8.25 -7.91
N SER A 287 3.85 -7.15 -8.30
CA SER A 287 2.61 -6.68 -7.65
C SER A 287 1.39 -6.68 -8.55
N GLU A 288 1.59 -6.61 -9.86
CA GLU A 288 0.52 -6.67 -10.86
C GLU A 288 -0.26 -8.00 -10.73
N SER A 289 -1.59 -7.90 -10.71
CA SER A 289 -2.51 -8.98 -10.33
C SER A 289 -2.38 -10.22 -11.21
N ASN A 290 -2.34 -10.09 -12.54
CA ASN A 290 -2.17 -11.25 -13.42
C ASN A 290 -0.74 -11.83 -13.33
N ALA A 291 0.26 -10.96 -13.18
CA ALA A 291 1.65 -11.37 -13.07
C ALA A 291 1.92 -12.18 -11.78
N VAL A 292 1.34 -11.76 -10.65
CA VAL A 292 1.42 -12.48 -9.37
C VAL A 292 0.82 -13.89 -9.50
N ILE A 293 -0.38 -14.00 -10.05
CA ILE A 293 -1.06 -15.30 -10.23
C ILE A 293 -0.21 -16.21 -11.13
N TYR A 294 0.26 -15.69 -12.27
CA TYR A 294 1.06 -16.47 -13.20
C TYR A 294 2.40 -16.93 -12.58
N ALA A 295 3.09 -16.03 -11.87
CA ALA A 295 4.35 -16.34 -11.21
C ALA A 295 4.19 -17.46 -10.18
N ASN A 296 3.17 -17.40 -9.33
CA ASN A 296 2.95 -18.39 -8.28
C ASN A 296 2.42 -19.73 -8.82
N SER A 297 1.50 -19.71 -9.79
CA SER A 297 0.79 -20.92 -10.24
C SER A 297 1.44 -21.60 -11.43
N VAL A 298 2.04 -20.86 -12.36
CA VAL A 298 2.62 -21.41 -13.60
C VAL A 298 4.13 -21.54 -13.50
N LEU A 299 4.83 -20.49 -13.06
CA LEU A 299 6.29 -20.50 -12.96
C LEU A 299 6.79 -21.17 -11.67
N GLY A 300 5.94 -21.24 -10.64
CA GLY A 300 6.32 -21.75 -9.32
C GLY A 300 7.25 -20.81 -8.53
N ALA A 301 7.45 -19.58 -9.01
CA ALA A 301 8.07 -18.50 -8.25
C ALA A 301 7.19 -18.11 -7.04
N ARG A 302 7.68 -17.20 -6.20
CA ARG A 302 7.03 -16.74 -4.97
C ARG A 302 6.94 -15.23 -4.96
N THR A 303 5.72 -14.71 -4.93
CA THR A 303 5.49 -13.27 -4.79
C THR A 303 4.12 -12.99 -4.22
N ALA A 304 4.05 -12.15 -3.19
CA ALA A 304 2.77 -11.64 -2.71
C ALA A 304 2.26 -10.55 -3.66
N LYS A 305 0.94 -10.36 -3.67
CA LYS A 305 0.31 -9.20 -4.32
C LYS A 305 0.49 -7.98 -3.41
N HIS A 306 1.58 -7.25 -3.61
CA HIS A 306 1.89 -6.08 -2.81
C HIS A 306 1.08 -4.86 -3.23
N PRO A 307 0.73 -3.94 -2.30
CA PRO A 307 0.11 -2.67 -2.66
C PRO A 307 0.98 -1.79 -3.57
N ASP A 308 0.35 -0.89 -4.33
CA ASP A 308 1.10 0.16 -5.04
C ASP A 308 1.94 0.97 -4.03
N TYR A 309 3.11 1.45 -4.48
CA TYR A 309 4.17 2.10 -3.70
C TYR A 309 5.04 1.15 -2.90
N PHE A 310 4.47 0.07 -2.34
CA PHE A 310 5.23 -0.92 -1.59
C PHE A 310 6.22 -1.68 -2.47
N ASP A 311 5.84 -1.92 -3.72
CA ASP A 311 6.70 -2.50 -4.75
C ASP A 311 7.98 -1.71 -5.01
N LEU A 312 7.93 -0.38 -5.04
CA LEU A 312 9.10 0.48 -5.08
C LEU A 312 9.93 0.32 -3.80
N PHE A 313 9.31 0.25 -2.63
CA PHE A 313 10.05 0.04 -1.38
C PHE A 313 10.78 -1.32 -1.35
N VAL A 314 10.15 -2.36 -1.88
CA VAL A 314 10.79 -3.67 -2.11
C VAL A 314 11.95 -3.52 -3.11
N ALA A 315 11.82 -2.71 -4.17
CA ALA A 315 12.89 -2.47 -5.13
C ALA A 315 14.10 -1.72 -4.54
N LEU A 316 13.85 -0.79 -3.61
CA LEU A 316 14.88 0.03 -2.97
C LEU A 316 15.63 -0.74 -1.87
N THR A 317 14.94 -1.64 -1.17
CA THR A 317 15.54 -2.43 -0.08
C THR A 317 16.08 -3.77 -0.57
N GLY A 318 15.43 -4.38 -1.55
CA GLY A 318 15.62 -5.79 -1.93
C GLY A 318 14.93 -6.76 -0.97
N ARG A 319 14.01 -6.28 -0.12
CA ARG A 319 13.43 -7.03 0.99
C ARG A 319 11.91 -7.03 0.92
N ALA A 320 11.30 -8.14 1.29
CA ALA A 320 9.85 -8.26 1.46
C ALA A 320 9.53 -9.04 2.74
N PRO A 321 8.36 -8.82 3.38
CA PRO A 321 7.89 -9.64 4.48
C PRO A 321 7.83 -11.12 4.08
N LYS A 322 8.42 -12.01 4.88
CA LYS A 322 8.35 -13.45 4.60
C LYS A 322 7.08 -14.05 5.20
N SER A 323 5.97 -13.74 4.55
CA SER A 323 4.63 -14.17 4.94
C SER A 323 3.92 -14.86 3.77
N GLY A 324 2.73 -15.40 4.01
CA GLY A 324 1.85 -15.89 2.95
C GLY A 324 2.56 -16.84 1.98
N VAL A 325 2.54 -16.52 0.69
CA VAL A 325 3.08 -17.34 -0.40
C VAL A 325 4.60 -17.51 -0.41
N TYR A 326 5.35 -16.73 0.38
CA TYR A 326 6.78 -16.99 0.57
C TYR A 326 7.02 -18.25 1.40
N LEU A 327 6.06 -18.66 2.24
CA LEU A 327 6.16 -19.82 3.11
C LEU A 327 5.61 -21.10 2.46
N ASP A 328 6.38 -22.19 2.53
CA ASP A 328 5.97 -23.50 1.98
C ASP A 328 4.67 -24.02 2.55
N ALA A 329 4.44 -23.79 3.85
CA ALA A 329 3.23 -24.25 4.55
C ALA A 329 1.95 -23.66 3.92
N HIS A 330 2.02 -22.43 3.41
CA HIS A 330 0.87 -21.70 2.88
C HIS A 330 0.63 -21.94 1.38
N ARG A 331 1.48 -22.76 0.71
CA ARG A 331 1.29 -23.17 -0.69
C ARG A 331 0.76 -24.59 -0.84
N ARG A 332 0.59 -25.31 0.27
CA ARG A 332 0.03 -26.67 0.26
C ARG A 332 -1.49 -26.57 0.08
N PRO A 333 -2.10 -27.38 -0.80
CA PRO A 333 -3.55 -27.44 -0.90
C PRO A 333 -4.14 -27.87 0.45
N SER A 334 -5.13 -27.12 0.92
CA SER A 334 -5.92 -27.42 2.12
C SER A 334 -7.04 -28.41 1.84
#